data_AF-A0A7S0RXX4-F1
#
_entry.id   AF-A0A7S0RXX4-F1
#
_cell.length_a   1.000
_cell.length_b   1.000
_cell.length_c   1.000
_cell.angle_alpha   90.00
_cell.angle_beta   90.00
_cell.angle_gamma   90.00
#
_symmetry.space_group_name_H-M   'P 1'
#
loop_
_entity.id
_entity.type
_entity.pdbx_description
1 polymer ?
#
loop_
_entity_poly.entity_id
_entity_poly.type
_entity_poly.pdbx_seq_one_letter_code
_entity_poly.pdbx_strand_id
1 'polypeptide(L)'
;MAPMKGPLRRFYTPYEVAQHNSPGDCWVSFLGGVYDLTGLIKNNPGKITEPIIKAAGTDISHWFDAKSRDIRTMIDPVTHLERPYLPQGRVPHVPPIEPMSNWDTSFGIPWWKDKKYQIGALSSRVRLVRMKNVLTGQEDNLEVPGEEMVVEIRERYLELNAHAQSYTFKALVRGQDGQFEFAELNMNKTLEENGVPDETPVFEDLRVPTDAFIPVLHVYWNDDLTVA
;
A
#
# COMPACT_ATOMS: atom_id res chain seq x y z
N MET A 1 22.18 -5.69 7.88
CA MET A 1 21.48 -4.52 8.46
C MET A 1 20.00 -4.74 8.25
N ALA A 2 19.18 -4.75 9.30
CA ALA A 2 17.73 -4.77 9.11
C ALA A 2 17.31 -3.41 8.54
N PRO A 3 16.48 -3.33 7.49
CA PRO A 3 15.98 -2.05 7.02
C PRO A 3 15.24 -1.38 8.19
N MET A 4 15.56 -0.11 8.45
CA MET A 4 14.84 0.68 9.44
C MET A 4 13.40 0.80 8.94
N LYS A 5 12.47 0.13 9.60
CA LYS A 5 11.05 0.24 9.28
C LYS A 5 10.62 1.68 9.53
N GLY A 6 10.20 2.37 8.47
CA GLY A 6 9.61 3.69 8.56
C GLY A 6 8.34 3.69 9.42
N PRO A 7 7.76 4.87 9.69
CA PRO A 7 6.49 4.95 10.40
C PRO A 7 5.42 4.12 9.69
N LEU A 8 4.62 3.39 10.46
CA LEU A 8 3.50 2.62 9.92
C LEU A 8 2.48 3.57 9.30
N ARG A 9 2.19 3.36 8.02
CA ARG A 9 1.18 4.11 7.27
C ARG A 9 -0.14 3.37 7.27
N ARG A 10 -1.23 4.13 7.15
CA ARG A 10 -2.58 3.56 7.06
C ARG A 10 -2.81 2.90 5.69
N PHE A 11 -2.33 3.55 4.64
CA PHE A 11 -2.39 3.07 3.26
C PHE A 11 -0.99 2.94 2.67
N TYR A 12 -0.82 1.93 1.84
CA TYR A 12 0.41 1.69 1.09
C TYR A 12 0.12 1.61 -0.40
N THR A 13 1.05 2.10 -1.22
CA THR A 13 1.01 1.91 -2.67
C THR A 13 1.55 0.52 -3.06
N PRO A 14 1.18 -0.02 -4.23
CA PRO A 14 1.76 -1.27 -4.71
C PRO A 14 3.29 -1.19 -4.84
N TYR A 15 3.81 -0.01 -5.22
CA TYR A 15 5.25 0.22 -5.32
C TYR A 15 5.95 0.08 -3.96
N GLU A 16 5.37 0.62 -2.88
CA GLU A 16 5.91 0.48 -1.53
C GLU A 16 5.96 -0.97 -1.09
N VAL A 17 4.89 -1.72 -1.30
CA VAL A 17 4.87 -3.15 -0.99
C VAL A 17 5.97 -3.90 -1.76
N ALA A 18 6.19 -3.54 -3.03
CA ALA A 18 7.20 -4.16 -3.89
C ALA A 18 8.65 -3.94 -3.44
N GLN A 19 8.92 -2.91 -2.63
CA GLN A 19 10.25 -2.68 -2.07
C GLN A 19 10.64 -3.72 -1.00
N HIS A 20 9.65 -4.36 -0.37
CA HIS A 20 9.83 -5.35 0.69
C HIS A 20 9.73 -6.78 0.15
N ASN A 21 10.70 -7.16 -0.70
CA ASN A 21 10.68 -8.39 -1.51
C ASN A 21 11.73 -9.44 -1.11
N SER A 22 12.24 -9.41 0.14
CA SER A 22 13.33 -10.28 0.59
C SER A 22 12.93 -11.17 1.77
N PRO A 23 13.59 -12.31 2.02
CA PRO A 23 13.23 -13.18 3.15
C PRO A 23 13.36 -12.51 4.54
N GLY A 24 14.25 -11.51 4.65
CA GLY A 24 14.46 -10.74 5.88
C GLY A 24 13.58 -9.49 5.99
N ASP A 25 12.81 -9.19 4.93
CA ASP A 25 11.87 -8.08 4.84
C ASP A 25 10.87 -8.39 3.72
N CYS A 26 9.82 -9.15 4.07
CA CYS A 26 8.89 -9.76 3.14
C CYS A 26 7.48 -9.25 3.41
N TRP A 27 7.00 -8.34 2.56
CA TRP A 27 5.61 -7.92 2.58
C TRP A 27 4.85 -8.57 1.43
N VAL A 28 3.56 -8.78 1.66
CA VAL A 28 2.62 -9.20 0.63
C VAL A 28 1.35 -8.40 0.79
N SER A 29 0.65 -8.14 -0.30
CA SER A 29 -0.71 -7.63 -0.25
C SER A 29 -1.70 -8.74 -0.58
N PHE A 30 -2.85 -8.73 0.09
CA PHE A 30 -4.00 -9.57 -0.30
C PHE A 30 -5.30 -9.04 0.26
N LEU A 31 -6.38 -9.17 -0.51
CA LEU A 31 -7.74 -8.77 -0.13
C LEU A 31 -7.80 -7.33 0.43
N GLY A 32 -7.01 -6.42 -0.17
CA GLY A 32 -6.90 -5.01 0.22
C GLY A 32 -6.07 -4.73 1.49
N GLY A 33 -5.48 -5.73 2.13
CA GLY A 33 -4.57 -5.56 3.26
C GLY A 33 -3.10 -5.70 2.87
N VAL A 34 -2.22 -5.04 3.62
CA VAL A 34 -0.76 -5.23 3.51
C VAL A 34 -0.25 -5.91 4.77
N TYR A 35 0.54 -6.96 4.58
CA TYR A 35 0.98 -7.85 5.64
C TYR A 35 2.50 -8.02 5.62
N ASP A 36 3.12 -7.85 6.78
CA ASP A 36 4.54 -8.16 6.99
C ASP A 36 4.69 -9.60 7.49
N LEU A 37 5.18 -10.48 6.62
CA LEU A 37 5.36 -11.89 6.88
C LEU A 37 6.80 -12.25 7.28
N THR A 38 7.66 -11.26 7.52
CA THR A 38 9.05 -11.49 7.94
C THR A 38 9.14 -12.35 9.20
N GLY A 39 8.28 -12.08 10.19
CA GLY A 39 8.20 -12.86 11.42
C GLY A 39 7.71 -14.29 11.19
N LEU A 40 6.77 -14.48 10.26
CA LEU A 40 6.24 -15.80 9.89
C LEU A 40 7.34 -16.66 9.25
N ILE A 41 8.11 -16.08 8.33
CA ILE A 41 9.21 -16.74 7.62
C ILE A 41 10.29 -17.18 8.62
N LYS A 42 10.67 -16.28 9.53
CA LYS A 42 11.68 -16.58 10.56
C LYS A 42 11.27 -17.71 11.50
N ASN A 43 9.99 -17.78 11.86
CA ASN A 43 9.46 -18.81 12.76
C ASN A 43 9.21 -20.16 12.05
N ASN A 44 9.08 -20.17 10.72
CA ASN A 44 8.80 -21.37 9.92
C ASN A 44 9.85 -21.55 8.82
N PRO A 45 11.12 -21.80 9.17
CA PRO A 45 12.17 -21.99 8.17
C PRO A 45 11.91 -23.26 7.35
N GLY A 46 12.20 -23.20 6.05
CA GLY A 46 12.20 -24.36 5.16
C GLY A 46 11.27 -24.20 3.95
N LYS A 47 11.00 -25.31 3.26
CA LYS A 47 10.30 -25.32 1.97
C LYS A 47 8.88 -24.76 2.01
N ILE A 48 8.25 -24.75 3.19
CA ILE A 48 6.88 -24.28 3.37
C ILE A 48 6.75 -22.75 3.22
N THR A 49 7.84 -22.00 3.39
CA THR A 49 7.83 -20.53 3.21
C THR A 49 8.33 -20.11 1.83
N GLU A 50 8.88 -21.01 1.02
CA GLU A 50 9.33 -20.71 -0.34
C GLU A 50 8.27 -20.05 -1.22
N PRO A 51 6.99 -20.49 -1.24
CA PRO A 51 5.99 -19.85 -2.09
C PRO A 51 5.73 -18.39 -1.68
N ILE A 52 5.77 -18.10 -0.37
CA ILE A 52 5.61 -16.73 0.15
C ILE A 52 6.83 -15.88 -0.21
N ILE A 53 8.04 -16.41 -0.02
CA ILE A 53 9.29 -15.71 -0.37
C ILE A 53 9.34 -15.39 -1.87
N LYS A 54 8.91 -16.31 -2.74
CA LYS A 54 8.84 -16.09 -4.19
C LYS A 54 7.80 -15.03 -4.58
N ALA A 55 6.74 -14.88 -3.78
CA ALA A 55 5.70 -13.88 -3.97
C ALA A 55 5.93 -12.60 -3.16
N ALA A 56 7.10 -12.44 -2.54
CA ALA A 56 7.43 -11.26 -1.74
C ALA A 56 7.36 -9.99 -2.59
N GLY A 57 6.73 -8.94 -2.06
CA GLY A 57 6.49 -7.68 -2.75
C GLY A 57 5.36 -7.71 -3.78
N THR A 58 4.53 -8.76 -3.81
CA THR A 58 3.44 -8.90 -4.80
C THR A 58 2.07 -9.07 -4.14
N ASP A 59 1.01 -8.92 -4.95
CA ASP A 59 -0.37 -9.20 -4.54
C ASP A 59 -0.72 -10.68 -4.71
N ILE A 60 -0.98 -11.35 -3.58
CA ILE A 60 -1.37 -12.76 -3.50
C ILE A 60 -2.89 -12.94 -3.31
N SER A 61 -3.70 -11.90 -3.57
CA SER A 61 -5.17 -11.97 -3.51
C SER A 61 -5.75 -13.16 -4.29
N HIS A 62 -5.10 -13.57 -5.39
CA HIS A 62 -5.53 -14.70 -6.21
C HIS A 62 -5.46 -16.07 -5.49
N TRP A 63 -4.75 -16.18 -4.37
CA TRP A 63 -4.72 -17.40 -3.54
C TRP A 63 -5.99 -17.58 -2.70
N PHE A 64 -6.71 -16.49 -2.47
CA PHE A 64 -7.84 -16.44 -1.57
C PHE A 64 -9.17 -16.32 -2.32
N ASP A 65 -10.21 -16.89 -1.73
CA ASP A 65 -11.58 -16.62 -2.14
C ASP A 65 -12.08 -15.34 -1.48
N ALA A 66 -12.66 -14.44 -2.28
CA ALA A 66 -13.05 -13.11 -1.82
C ALA A 66 -14.20 -13.14 -0.81
N LYS A 67 -15.04 -14.19 -0.83
CA LYS A 67 -16.20 -14.31 0.06
C LYS A 67 -15.83 -14.91 1.41
N SER A 68 -15.16 -16.05 1.39
CA SER A 68 -14.74 -16.75 2.62
C SER A 68 -13.54 -16.10 3.31
N ARG A 69 -12.72 -15.34 2.54
CA ARG A 69 -11.41 -14.83 2.98
C ARG A 69 -10.46 -15.94 3.42
N ASP A 70 -10.69 -17.16 2.92
CA ASP A 70 -9.82 -18.32 3.09
C ASP A 70 -9.16 -18.70 1.77
N ILE A 71 -8.16 -19.56 1.84
CA ILE A 71 -7.48 -20.08 0.65
C ILE A 71 -8.51 -20.78 -0.24
N ARG A 72 -8.44 -20.51 -1.54
CA ARG A 72 -9.31 -21.15 -2.53
C ARG A 72 -9.21 -22.65 -2.43
N THR A 73 -10.33 -23.34 -2.57
CA THR A 73 -10.37 -24.80 -2.61
C THR A 73 -10.66 -25.31 -4.02
N MET A 74 -10.25 -26.54 -4.28
CA MET A 74 -10.56 -27.28 -5.50
C MET A 74 -11.01 -28.70 -5.13
N ILE A 75 -11.86 -29.29 -5.95
CA ILE A 75 -12.14 -30.72 -5.88
C ILE A 75 -11.06 -31.44 -6.69
N ASP A 76 -10.33 -32.34 -6.06
CA ASP A 76 -9.32 -33.09 -6.79
C ASP A 76 -9.94 -34.16 -7.69
N PRO A 77 -9.46 -34.28 -8.94
CA PRO A 77 -9.98 -35.26 -9.90
C PRO A 77 -9.75 -36.73 -9.50
N VAL A 78 -8.77 -37.03 -8.63
CA VAL A 78 -8.41 -38.41 -8.27
C VAL A 78 -9.10 -38.84 -6.98
N THR A 79 -8.98 -38.05 -5.91
CA THR A 79 -9.56 -38.41 -4.60
C THR A 79 -10.99 -37.92 -4.43
N HIS A 80 -11.47 -37.03 -5.30
CA HIS A 80 -12.78 -36.36 -5.18
C HIS A 80 -13.00 -35.66 -3.83
N LEU A 81 -11.90 -35.27 -3.17
CA LEU A 81 -11.91 -34.53 -1.92
C LEU A 81 -11.65 -33.06 -2.20
N GLU A 82 -12.27 -32.20 -1.41
CA GLU A 82 -11.98 -30.76 -1.40
C GLU A 82 -10.61 -30.51 -0.78
N ARG A 83 -9.76 -29.73 -1.47
CA ARG A 83 -8.40 -29.41 -1.04
C ARG A 83 -8.07 -27.94 -1.26
N PRO A 84 -7.12 -27.37 -0.51
CA PRO A 84 -6.56 -26.06 -0.82
C PRO A 84 -5.90 -26.04 -2.21
N TYR A 85 -6.24 -25.04 -3.03
CA TYR A 85 -5.66 -24.80 -4.35
C TYR A 85 -4.43 -23.90 -4.23
N LEU A 86 -3.25 -24.52 -4.24
CA LEU A 86 -1.96 -23.82 -4.13
C LEU A 86 -0.97 -24.38 -5.16
N PRO A 87 -1.10 -24.02 -6.46
CA PRO A 87 -0.19 -24.50 -7.51
C PRO A 87 1.29 -24.13 -7.26
N GLN A 88 1.53 -23.03 -6.54
CA GLN A 88 2.85 -22.56 -6.11
C GLN A 88 3.50 -23.39 -4.99
N GLY A 89 2.74 -24.28 -4.34
CA GLY A 89 3.20 -25.10 -3.22
C GLY A 89 2.52 -24.76 -1.88
N ARG A 90 2.68 -25.66 -0.89
CA ARG A 90 2.07 -25.53 0.44
C ARG A 90 2.70 -24.37 1.23
N VAL A 91 1.87 -23.55 1.86
CA VAL A 91 2.27 -22.43 2.72
C VAL A 91 2.01 -22.74 4.21
N PRO A 92 2.56 -21.98 5.17
CA PRO A 92 2.36 -22.23 6.59
C PRO A 92 0.88 -22.21 6.96
N HIS A 93 0.50 -22.96 8.01
CA HIS A 93 -0.87 -23.11 8.51
C HIS A 93 -1.87 -23.76 7.51
N VAL A 94 -1.40 -24.28 6.38
CA VAL A 94 -2.21 -25.09 5.45
C VAL A 94 -1.98 -26.58 5.71
N PRO A 95 -3.06 -27.36 5.95
CA PRO A 95 -2.92 -28.78 6.24
C PRO A 95 -2.34 -29.56 5.04
N PRO A 96 -1.60 -30.65 5.30
CA PRO A 96 -1.18 -31.57 4.25
C PRO A 96 -2.38 -32.26 3.58
N ILE A 97 -2.19 -32.69 2.33
CA ILE A 97 -3.21 -33.43 1.57
C ILE A 97 -3.41 -34.83 2.16
N GLU A 98 -2.33 -35.43 2.65
CA GLU A 98 -2.32 -36.75 3.24
C GLU A 98 -2.27 -36.66 4.77
N PRO A 99 -2.80 -37.67 5.48
CA PRO A 99 -2.68 -37.74 6.93
C PRO A 99 -1.20 -37.87 7.31
N MET A 100 -0.65 -36.88 8.01
CA MET A 100 0.73 -36.89 8.49
C MET A 100 0.78 -36.75 10.02
N SER A 101 1.73 -37.43 10.64
CA SER A 101 1.97 -37.37 12.10
C SER A 101 2.80 -36.16 12.55
N ASN A 102 3.34 -35.40 11.60
CA ASN A 102 4.21 -34.24 11.85
C ASN A 102 3.52 -32.88 11.60
N TRP A 103 2.19 -32.88 11.43
CA TRP A 103 1.40 -31.66 11.28
C TRP A 103 0.73 -31.30 12.59
N ASP A 104 1.16 -30.18 13.19
CA ASP A 104 0.55 -29.64 14.40
C ASP A 104 -0.58 -28.65 14.05
N THR A 105 -1.73 -28.80 14.70
CA THR A 105 -2.89 -27.91 14.58
C THR A 105 -3.04 -26.94 15.76
N SER A 106 -2.08 -26.90 16.69
CA SER A 106 -2.12 -26.07 17.90
C SER A 106 -1.82 -24.58 17.67
N PHE A 107 -1.52 -24.17 16.44
CA PHE A 107 -1.16 -22.78 16.07
C PHE A 107 -2.33 -21.76 16.20
N GLY A 108 -3.55 -22.21 16.47
CA GLY A 108 -4.71 -21.36 16.68
C GLY A 108 -5.25 -20.79 15.37
N ILE A 109 -4.88 -19.54 15.05
CA ILE A 109 -5.42 -18.81 13.89
C ILE A 109 -4.41 -18.87 12.73
N PRO A 110 -4.84 -19.19 11.50
CA PRO A 110 -3.98 -19.10 10.33
C PRO A 110 -3.41 -17.70 10.11
N TRP A 111 -2.23 -17.60 9.50
CA TRP A 111 -1.52 -16.32 9.41
C TRP A 111 -2.29 -15.28 8.58
N TRP A 112 -3.06 -15.72 7.58
CA TRP A 112 -3.90 -14.84 6.74
C TRP A 112 -5.12 -14.26 7.48
N LYS A 113 -5.46 -14.81 8.65
CA LYS A 113 -6.54 -14.31 9.54
C LYS A 113 -6.00 -13.56 10.76
N ASP A 114 -4.70 -13.64 11.02
CA ASP A 114 -4.08 -13.01 12.16
C ASP A 114 -3.75 -11.54 11.87
N LYS A 115 -4.42 -10.63 12.59
CA LYS A 115 -4.22 -9.17 12.48
C LYS A 115 -2.83 -8.73 12.92
N LYS A 116 -2.08 -9.56 13.65
CA LYS A 116 -0.70 -9.26 14.07
C LYS A 116 0.23 -8.98 12.90
N TYR A 117 0.01 -9.63 11.76
CA TYR A 117 0.84 -9.45 10.56
C TYR A 117 0.39 -8.28 9.70
N GLN A 118 -0.82 -7.74 9.92
CA GLN A 118 -1.35 -6.65 9.11
C GLN A 118 -0.75 -5.32 9.55
N ILE A 119 -0.09 -4.62 8.63
CA ILE A 119 0.57 -3.33 8.88
C ILE A 119 -0.20 -2.13 8.30
N GLY A 120 -1.19 -2.38 7.44
CA GLY A 120 -2.09 -1.37 6.89
C GLY A 120 -2.97 -1.93 5.78
N ALA A 121 -3.49 -1.03 4.94
CA ALA A 121 -4.30 -1.36 3.77
C ALA A 121 -3.55 -1.03 2.46
N LEU A 122 -3.80 -1.83 1.42
CA LEU A 122 -3.34 -1.50 0.07
C LEU A 122 -4.31 -0.46 -0.48
N SER A 123 -3.79 0.63 -1.05
CA SER A 123 -4.63 1.64 -1.69
C SER A 123 -5.42 1.03 -2.85
N SER A 124 -6.70 1.39 -2.95
CA SER A 124 -7.55 0.94 -4.05
C SER A 124 -7.21 1.67 -5.34
N ARG A 125 -6.79 2.94 -5.22
CA ARG A 125 -6.37 3.77 -6.34
C ARG A 125 -5.25 4.70 -5.92
N VAL A 126 -4.16 4.63 -6.66
CA VAL A 126 -3.01 5.53 -6.55
C VAL A 126 -3.11 6.63 -7.60
N ARG A 127 -2.67 7.83 -7.24
CA ARG A 127 -2.59 8.97 -8.14
C ARG A 127 -1.25 9.68 -7.99
N LEU A 128 -0.76 10.24 -9.08
CA LEU A 128 0.45 11.06 -9.06
C LEU A 128 0.09 12.49 -8.68
N VAL A 129 0.90 13.07 -7.81
CA VAL A 129 0.80 14.46 -7.40
C VAL A 129 2.16 15.11 -7.53
N ARG A 130 2.22 16.29 -8.14
CA ARG A 130 3.45 17.05 -8.26
C ARG A 130 3.56 18.04 -7.11
N MET A 131 4.53 17.80 -6.24
CA MET A 131 4.91 18.71 -5.17
C MET A 131 5.84 19.78 -5.72
N LYS A 132 5.45 21.05 -5.62
CA LYS A 132 6.28 22.19 -6.05
C LYS A 132 6.64 23.06 -4.87
N ASN A 133 7.92 23.09 -4.52
CA ASN A 133 8.43 24.03 -3.53
C ASN A 133 8.55 25.41 -4.18
N VAL A 134 7.71 26.35 -3.74
CA VAL A 134 7.65 27.69 -4.35
C VAL A 134 8.89 28.53 -4.02
N LEU A 135 9.57 28.24 -2.91
CA LEU A 135 10.77 28.96 -2.49
C LEU A 135 12.00 28.55 -3.32
N THR A 136 12.20 27.24 -3.52
CA THR A 136 13.38 26.71 -4.22
C THR A 136 13.14 26.43 -5.70
N GLY A 137 11.88 26.37 -6.14
CA GLY A 137 11.48 25.96 -7.48
C GLY A 137 11.61 24.47 -7.77
N GLN A 138 11.95 23.65 -6.77
CA GLN A 138 12.05 22.19 -6.91
C GLN A 138 10.67 21.57 -7.15
N GLU A 139 10.62 20.59 -8.05
CA GLU A 139 9.43 19.83 -8.41
C GLU A 139 9.69 18.34 -8.23
N ASP A 140 8.89 17.69 -7.39
CA ASP A 140 8.98 16.27 -7.10
C ASP A 140 7.63 15.61 -7.36
N ASN A 141 7.64 14.45 -8.03
CA ASN A 141 6.43 13.67 -8.26
C ASN A 141 6.30 12.63 -7.14
N LEU A 142 5.15 12.61 -6.47
CA LEU A 142 4.82 11.67 -5.42
C LEU A 142 3.62 10.83 -5.81
N GLU A 143 3.74 9.51 -5.65
CA GLU A 143 2.61 8.59 -5.76
C GLU A 143 1.88 8.54 -4.42
N VAL A 144 0.60 8.94 -4.42
CA VAL A 144 -0.22 9.00 -3.20
C VAL A 144 -1.49 8.16 -3.37
N PRO A 145 -1.90 7.41 -2.34
CA PRO A 145 -3.23 6.83 -2.24
C PRO A 145 -4.33 7.90 -2.36
N GLY A 146 -5.40 7.61 -3.08
CA GLY A 146 -6.57 8.51 -3.18
C GLY A 146 -7.33 8.65 -1.85
N GLU A 147 -7.20 7.68 -0.95
CA GLU A 147 -7.88 7.65 0.34
C GLU A 147 -7.14 8.40 1.47
N GLU A 148 -5.92 8.87 1.21
CA GLU A 148 -5.11 9.55 2.21
C GLU A 148 -5.55 11.01 2.45
N MET A 149 -5.37 11.44 3.70
CA MET A 149 -5.52 12.84 4.09
C MET A 149 -4.26 13.63 3.74
N VAL A 150 -4.39 14.96 3.59
CA VAL A 150 -3.24 15.82 3.29
C VAL A 150 -2.16 15.75 4.38
N VAL A 151 -2.50 15.45 5.64
CA VAL A 151 -1.50 15.15 6.70
C VAL A 151 -0.61 13.96 6.33
N GLU A 152 -1.19 12.86 5.84
CA GLU A 152 -0.46 11.63 5.49
C GLU A 152 0.43 11.88 4.25
N ILE A 153 -0.06 12.68 3.30
CA ILE A 153 0.70 13.11 2.12
C ILE A 153 1.90 13.98 2.52
N ARG A 154 1.73 14.87 3.50
CA ARG A 154 2.83 15.66 4.05
C ARG A 154 3.88 14.76 4.72
N GLU A 155 3.46 13.73 5.45
CA GLU A 155 4.39 12.76 6.05
C GLU A 155 5.22 12.02 5.00
N ARG A 156 4.62 11.65 3.87
CA ARG A 156 5.36 11.09 2.72
C ARG A 156 6.37 12.09 2.14
N TYR A 157 5.96 13.35 1.98
CA TYR A 157 6.84 14.39 1.45
C TYR A 157 7.99 14.77 2.42
N LEU A 158 7.83 14.53 3.72
CA LEU A 158 8.85 14.76 4.73
C LEU A 158 10.12 13.92 4.48
N GLU A 159 10.00 12.76 3.83
CA GLU A 159 11.14 11.92 3.44
C GLU A 159 12.01 12.57 2.36
N LEU A 160 11.44 13.46 1.55
CA LEU A 160 12.15 14.23 0.52
C LEU A 160 12.65 15.58 1.07
N ASN A 161 11.89 16.18 1.98
CA ASN A 161 12.22 17.48 2.57
C ASN A 161 11.97 17.47 4.08
N ALA A 162 13.05 17.36 4.87
CA ALA A 162 12.98 17.27 6.33
C ALA A 162 12.29 18.47 7.01
N HIS A 163 12.19 19.62 6.34
CA HIS A 163 11.52 20.81 6.87
C HIS A 163 10.03 20.87 6.49
N ALA A 164 9.48 19.86 5.79
CA ALA A 164 8.10 19.82 5.28
C ALA A 164 7.01 20.10 6.34
N GLN A 165 7.31 19.93 7.63
CA GLN A 165 6.36 20.15 8.73
C GLN A 165 5.87 21.60 8.84
N SER A 166 6.72 22.58 8.52
CA SER A 166 6.39 24.00 8.64
C SER A 166 5.80 24.60 7.37
N TYR A 167 5.56 23.79 6.33
CA TYR A 167 5.03 24.30 5.06
C TYR A 167 3.49 24.32 5.01
N THR A 168 2.93 25.35 4.39
CA THR A 168 1.52 25.41 3.99
C THR A 168 1.32 24.81 2.61
N PHE A 169 0.32 23.94 2.49
CA PHE A 169 -0.04 23.26 1.26
C PHE A 169 -1.17 24.03 0.58
N LYS A 170 -0.96 24.44 -0.67
CA LYS A 170 -1.99 25.08 -1.50
C LYS A 170 -2.16 24.30 -2.78
N ALA A 171 -3.40 24.18 -3.22
CA ALA A 171 -3.71 23.59 -4.52
C ALA A 171 -4.50 24.57 -5.36
N LEU A 172 -4.51 24.33 -6.66
CA LEU A 172 -5.39 25.03 -7.57
C LEU A 172 -6.81 24.47 -7.40
N VAL A 173 -7.69 25.25 -6.78
CA VAL A 173 -9.08 24.88 -6.53
C VAL A 173 -9.99 25.83 -7.30
N ARG A 174 -11.15 25.32 -7.72
CA ARG A 174 -12.16 26.13 -8.39
C ARG A 174 -12.95 26.94 -7.36
N GLY A 175 -12.80 28.26 -7.39
CA GLY A 175 -13.53 29.18 -6.52
C GLY A 175 -15.02 29.29 -6.88
N GLN A 176 -15.80 29.98 -6.04
CA GLN A 176 -17.25 30.18 -6.25
C GLN A 176 -17.56 30.92 -7.55
N ASP A 177 -16.66 31.79 -7.99
CA ASP A 177 -16.77 32.56 -9.24
C ASP A 177 -16.39 31.74 -10.50
N GLY A 178 -16.05 30.46 -10.33
CA GLY A 178 -15.68 29.55 -11.41
C GLY A 178 -14.24 29.72 -11.92
N GLN A 179 -13.48 30.68 -11.38
CA GLN A 179 -12.05 30.86 -11.63
C GLN A 179 -11.22 29.90 -10.77
N PHE A 180 -10.03 29.55 -11.28
CA PHE A 180 -9.08 28.74 -10.55
C PHE A 180 -8.17 29.63 -9.71
N GLU A 181 -8.13 29.40 -8.40
CA GLU A 181 -7.28 30.12 -7.45
C GLU A 181 -6.51 29.15 -6.56
N PHE A 182 -5.34 29.58 -6.09
CA PHE A 182 -4.55 28.79 -5.15
C PHE A 182 -5.13 28.96 -3.74
N ALA A 183 -5.88 27.95 -3.29
CA ALA A 183 -6.49 27.91 -1.97
C ALA A 183 -5.68 27.01 -1.02
N GLU A 184 -5.71 27.34 0.26
CA GLU A 184 -5.09 26.53 1.31
C GLU A 184 -5.87 25.23 1.53
N LEU A 185 -5.14 24.12 1.56
CA LEU A 185 -5.72 22.79 1.74
C LEU A 185 -5.97 22.51 3.22
N ASN A 186 -7.12 21.91 3.52
CA ASN A 186 -7.38 21.38 4.85
C ASN A 186 -6.62 20.07 5.06
N MET A 187 -5.77 20.05 6.06
CA MET A 187 -4.91 18.92 6.42
C MET A 187 -5.71 17.64 6.74
N ASN A 188 -6.88 17.77 7.38
CA ASN A 188 -7.69 16.63 7.85
C ASN A 188 -8.66 16.08 6.79
N LYS A 189 -8.59 16.57 5.55
CA LYS A 189 -9.44 16.15 4.45
C LYS A 189 -8.61 15.43 3.39
N THR A 190 -9.26 14.61 2.58
CA THR A 190 -8.62 14.02 1.39
C THR A 190 -8.41 15.07 0.31
N LEU A 191 -7.61 14.76 -0.71
CA LEU A 191 -7.42 15.71 -1.81
C LEU A 191 -8.71 15.92 -2.62
N GLU A 192 -9.54 14.89 -2.76
CA GLU A 192 -10.84 14.97 -3.43
C GLU A 192 -11.77 15.95 -2.68
N GLU A 193 -11.87 15.81 -1.36
CA GLU A 193 -12.69 16.68 -0.49
C GLU A 193 -12.20 18.13 -0.43
N ASN A 194 -10.93 18.36 -0.72
CA ASN A 194 -10.35 19.69 -0.83
C ASN A 194 -10.53 20.31 -2.24
N GLY A 195 -11.24 19.63 -3.15
CA GLY A 195 -11.53 20.15 -4.48
C GLY A 195 -10.41 19.91 -5.50
N VAL A 196 -9.55 18.91 -5.27
CA VAL A 196 -8.53 18.45 -6.22
C VAL A 196 -8.95 17.06 -6.75
N PRO A 197 -9.83 17.03 -7.77
CA PRO A 197 -10.40 15.78 -8.28
C PRO A 197 -9.37 14.91 -8.97
N ASP A 198 -9.60 13.60 -8.94
CA ASP A 198 -8.86 12.63 -9.73
C ASP A 198 -9.42 12.53 -11.17
N GLU A 199 -8.74 13.16 -12.12
CA GLU A 199 -9.11 13.15 -13.55
C GLU A 199 -8.58 11.93 -14.33
N THR A 200 -7.82 11.05 -13.68
CA THR A 200 -7.24 9.87 -14.36
C THR A 200 -8.27 8.97 -15.06
N PRO A 201 -9.47 8.69 -14.50
CA PRO A 201 -10.47 7.86 -15.20
C PRO A 201 -10.99 8.55 -16.48
N VAL A 202 -11.11 9.88 -16.45
CA VAL A 202 -11.57 10.65 -17.61
C VAL A 202 -10.51 10.63 -18.71
N PHE A 203 -9.23 10.70 -18.36
CA PHE A 203 -8.14 10.59 -19.31
C PHE A 203 -8.10 9.21 -19.97
N GLU A 204 -8.29 8.13 -19.20
CA GLU A 204 -8.38 6.77 -19.74
C GLU A 204 -9.54 6.63 -20.73
N ASP A 205 -10.73 7.11 -20.36
CA ASP A 205 -11.93 7.07 -21.22
C ASP A 205 -11.74 7.86 -22.53
N LEU A 206 -11.09 9.02 -22.45
CA LEU A 206 -10.79 9.88 -23.60
C LEU A 206 -9.52 9.48 -24.36
N ARG A 207 -8.83 8.41 -23.93
CA ARG A 207 -7.54 7.95 -24.49
C ARG A 207 -6.45 9.02 -24.48
N VAL A 208 -6.48 9.88 -23.46
CA VAL A 208 -5.44 10.85 -23.16
C VAL A 208 -4.39 10.17 -22.27
N PRO A 209 -3.09 10.37 -22.49
CA PRO A 209 -2.05 9.87 -21.58
C PRO A 209 -2.29 10.35 -20.13
N THR A 210 -2.18 9.46 -19.15
CA THR A 210 -2.45 9.78 -17.73
C THR A 210 -1.41 10.70 -17.12
N ASP A 211 -0.26 10.88 -17.76
CA ASP A 211 0.81 11.81 -17.42
C ASP A 211 0.67 13.18 -18.10
N ALA A 212 -0.31 13.37 -18.98
CA ALA A 212 -0.53 14.62 -19.69
C ALA A 212 -0.82 15.79 -18.74
N PHE A 213 -1.52 15.52 -17.64
CA PHE A 213 -1.77 16.47 -16.58
C PHE A 213 -1.63 15.79 -15.22
N ILE A 214 -0.75 16.34 -14.39
CA ILE A 214 -0.54 15.90 -13.01
C ILE A 214 -0.95 17.05 -12.09
N PRO A 215 -1.87 16.84 -11.13
CA PRO A 215 -2.25 17.89 -10.20
C PRO A 215 -1.04 18.38 -9.40
N VAL A 216 -0.88 19.70 -9.33
CA VAL A 216 0.21 20.37 -8.62
C VAL A 216 -0.24 20.82 -7.23
N LEU A 217 0.54 20.47 -6.22
CA LEU A 217 0.45 21.01 -4.87
C LEU A 217 1.64 21.95 -4.64
N HIS A 218 1.34 23.21 -4.39
CA HIS A 218 2.32 24.19 -3.99
C HIS A 218 2.59 24.10 -2.50
N VAL A 219 3.87 24.10 -2.17
CA VAL A 219 4.37 24.00 -0.81
C VAL A 219 5.05 25.33 -0.50
N TYR A 220 4.43 26.12 0.37
CA TYR A 220 4.89 27.45 0.77
C TYR A 220 5.57 27.36 2.13
N TRP A 221 6.79 27.86 2.22
CA TRP A 221 7.51 27.90 3.48
C TRP A 221 6.86 28.94 4.38
N ASN A 222 6.40 28.53 5.56
CA ASN A 222 6.08 29.49 6.61
C ASN A 222 7.37 29.76 7.37
N ASP A 223 7.71 31.04 7.53
CA ASP A 223 8.84 31.50 8.34
C ASP A 223 8.54 31.24 9.81
N ASP A 224 8.68 29.98 10.20
CA ASP A 224 8.64 29.51 11.57
C ASP A 224 10.10 29.43 12.05
N LEU A 225 10.42 30.18 13.11
CA LEU A 225 11.74 30.22 13.76
C LEU A 225 12.05 28.91 14.51
N THR A 226 11.73 27.75 13.92
CA THR A 226 12.15 26.44 14.40
C THR A 226 13.59 26.18 13.95
N VAL A 227 14.48 26.75 14.76
CA VAL A 227 15.96 26.78 14.75
C VAL A 227 16.67 25.57 14.11
N ALA A 228 17.67 25.90 13.28
CA ALA A 228 18.97 25.28 12.94
C ALA A 228 19.24 23.79 13.22
#